data_AF-A0A7K4EBI5-F1
#
_entry.id   AF-A0A7K4EBI5-F1
#
_cell.length_a   1.000
_cell.length_b   1.000
_cell.length_c   1.000
_cell.angle_alpha   90.00
_cell.angle_beta   90.00
_cell.angle_gamma   90.00
#
_symmetry.space_group_name_H-M   'P 1'
#
loop_
_entity.id
_entity.type
_entity.pdbx_description
1 polymer ?
#
loop_
_entity_poly.entity_id
_entity_poly.type
_entity_poly.pdbx_seq_one_letter_code
_entity_poly.pdbx_strand_id
1 'polypeptide(L)'
;MNKTEIIAFCPIAPLGCWSLVHRCFVGRCQQALALATHVLGSRTLAVLWLYKPAIGLAHQVPCSILTTRSGYEQVSTLLGRIDHCVYL
;
A
#
# COMPACT_ATOMS: atom_id res chain seq x y z
N MET A 1 -8.10 -22.37 12.93
CA MET A 1 -6.68 -21.97 13.10
C MET A 1 -6.42 -20.78 12.20
N ASN A 2 -6.36 -19.57 12.76
CA ASN A 2 -6.16 -18.35 11.97
C ASN A 2 -4.66 -18.19 11.72
N LYS A 3 -4.21 -18.47 10.48
CA LYS A 3 -2.80 -18.45 10.10
C LYS A 3 -2.30 -17.01 10.15
N THR A 4 -1.49 -16.66 11.15
CA THR A 4 -0.84 -15.34 11.21
C THR A 4 0.29 -15.31 10.19
N GLU A 5 -0.07 -15.01 8.94
CA GLU A 5 0.92 -14.71 7.90
C GLU A 5 1.46 -13.29 8.14
N ILE A 6 2.79 -13.18 8.14
CA ILE A 6 3.50 -11.90 8.21
C ILE A 6 3.43 -11.30 6.81
N ILE A 7 2.47 -10.40 6.58
CA ILE A 7 2.19 -9.82 5.27
C ILE A 7 3.19 -8.71 4.90
N ALA A 8 3.82 -8.09 5.90
CA ALA A 8 4.91 -7.13 5.69
C ALA A 8 5.73 -6.91 6.96
N PHE A 9 7.03 -6.65 6.80
CA PHE A 9 7.87 -6.09 7.86
C PHE A 9 7.38 -4.67 8.15
N CYS A 10 7.15 -4.29 9.41
CA CYS A 10 6.91 -2.89 9.73
C CYS A 10 8.29 -2.23 9.81
N PRO A 11 8.71 -1.39 8.83
CA PRO A 11 9.98 -0.71 8.95
C PRO A 11 9.82 0.31 10.08
N ILE A 12 10.52 0.08 11.18
CA ILE A 12 10.62 1.07 12.25
C ILE A 12 11.37 2.26 11.63
N ALA A 13 10.62 3.25 11.13
CA ALA A 13 11.15 4.54 10.74
C ALA A 13 11.92 5.17 11.92
N PRO A 14 12.95 6.01 11.69
CA PRO A 14 13.76 6.57 12.76
C PRO A 14 12.89 7.23 13.85
N LEU A 15 13.34 7.06 15.10
CA LEU A 15 12.65 7.31 16.37
C LEU A 15 12.31 8.79 16.64
N GLY A 16 11.57 9.45 15.73
CA GLY A 16 10.91 10.72 16.05
C GLY A 16 9.76 10.53 17.05
N CYS A 17 9.16 11.64 17.51
CA CYS A 17 8.00 11.66 18.42
C CYS A 17 6.69 11.11 17.80
N TRP A 18 6.77 10.25 16.79
CA TRP A 18 5.62 9.69 16.10
C TRP A 18 5.03 8.51 16.86
N SER A 19 3.71 8.49 16.94
CA SER A 19 2.98 7.35 17.47
C SER A 19 3.27 6.10 16.63
N LEU A 20 3.09 4.92 17.25
CA LEU A 20 3.19 3.64 16.55
C LEU A 20 2.30 3.61 15.29
N VAL A 21 1.07 4.12 15.39
CA VAL A 21 0.11 4.18 14.27
C VAL A 21 0.66 4.99 13.11
N HIS A 22 1.25 6.16 13.38
CA HIS A 22 1.83 7.00 12.34
C HIS A 22 3.04 6.34 11.69
N ARG A 23 3.92 5.69 12.47
CA ARG A 23 5.05 4.92 11.94
C ARG A 23 4.58 3.78 11.02
N CYS A 24 3.55 3.02 11.44
CA CYS A 24 2.96 1.97 10.62
C CYS A 24 2.36 2.52 9.32
N PHE A 25 1.68 3.67 9.36
CA PHE A 25 1.15 4.33 8.17
C PHE A 25 2.27 4.71 7.19
N VAL A 26 3.32 5.38 7.67
CA VAL A 26 4.48 5.76 6.83
C VAL A 26 5.14 4.53 6.20
N GLY A 27 5.34 3.46 6.97
CA GLY A 27 5.91 2.21 6.45
C GLY A 27 5.06 1.59 5.34
N ARG A 28 3.73 1.56 5.52
CA ARG A 28 2.79 1.07 4.50
C ARG A 28 2.78 1.93 3.24
N CYS A 29 2.87 3.26 3.39
CA CYS A 29 3.00 4.18 2.25
C CYS A 29 4.28 3.95 1.45
N GLN A 30 5.41 3.72 2.14
CA GLN A 30 6.69 3.41 1.49
C GLN A 30 6.63 2.07 0.74
N GLN A 31 6.05 1.04 1.36
CA GLN A 31 5.89 -0.29 0.74
C GLN A 31 4.96 -0.24 -0.47
N ALA A 32 3.80 0.41 -0.34
CA ALA A 32 2.85 0.56 -1.43
C ALA A 32 3.45 1.37 -2.59
N LEU A 33 4.23 2.42 -2.31
CA LEU A 33 4.93 3.20 -3.34
C LEU A 33 5.98 2.37 -4.07
N ALA A 34 6.77 1.57 -3.34
CA ALA A 34 7.76 0.69 -3.95
C ALA A 34 7.10 -0.36 -4.86
N LEU A 35 6.03 -1.00 -4.38
CA LEU A 35 5.26 -1.97 -5.16
C LEU A 35 4.62 -1.31 -6.40
N ALA A 36 3.95 -0.17 -6.23
CA ALA A 36 3.34 0.56 -7.36
C ALA A 36 4.39 1.05 -8.37
N THR A 37 5.60 1.40 -7.92
CA THR A 37 6.70 1.77 -8.82
C THR A 37 7.16 0.59 -9.67
N HIS A 38 7.19 -0.61 -9.09
CA HIS A 38 7.50 -1.82 -9.82
C HIS A 38 6.43 -2.13 -10.87
N VAL A 39 5.16 -2.18 -10.44
CA VAL A 39 4.02 -2.56 -11.30
C VAL A 39 3.73 -1.55 -12.40
N LEU A 40 3.82 -0.25 -12.11
CA LEU A 40 3.51 0.81 -13.07
C LEU A 40 4.74 1.30 -13.85
N GLY A 41 5.92 0.77 -13.56
CA GLY A 41 7.17 1.07 -14.26
C GLY A 41 7.75 2.48 -14.03
N SER A 42 7.14 3.31 -13.18
CA SER A 42 7.63 4.66 -12.89
C SER A 42 7.20 5.14 -11.51
N ARG A 43 8.14 5.75 -10.78
CA ARG A 43 7.85 6.37 -9.48
C ARG A 43 6.83 7.50 -9.61
N THR A 44 6.87 8.27 -10.68
CA THR A 44 5.92 9.36 -10.92
C THR A 44 4.51 8.81 -11.12
N LEU A 45 4.37 7.73 -11.89
CA LEU A 45 3.08 7.05 -12.08
C LEU A 45 2.59 6.43 -10.77
N ALA A 46 3.47 5.83 -9.98
CA ALA A 46 3.15 5.27 -8.67
C ALA A 46 2.63 6.32 -7.69
N VAL A 47 3.28 7.49 -7.61
CA VAL A 47 2.79 8.61 -6.81
C VAL A 47 1.41 9.05 -7.31
N LEU A 48 1.26 9.31 -8.62
CA LEU A 48 -0.02 9.73 -9.19
C LEU A 48 -1.14 8.72 -8.92
N TRP A 49 -0.85 7.43 -9.02
CA TRP A 49 -1.81 6.36 -8.74
C TRP A 49 -2.21 6.33 -7.26
N LEU A 50 -1.25 6.46 -6.33
CA LEU A 50 -1.52 6.45 -4.89
C LEU A 50 -2.43 7.60 -4.43
N TYR A 51 -2.43 8.73 -5.13
CA TYR A 51 -3.24 9.91 -4.82
C TYR A 51 -4.52 10.03 -5.65
N LYS A 52 -4.82 9.07 -6.53
CA LYS A 52 -6.04 9.06 -7.34
C LYS A 52 -7.00 7.95 -6.89
N PRO A 53 -8.32 8.17 -6.94
CA PRO A 53 -9.31 7.10 -6.75
C PRO A 53 -9.03 5.91 -7.68
N ALA A 54 -8.95 4.71 -7.12
CA ALA A 54 -8.77 3.49 -7.89
C ALA A 54 -10.09 2.71 -7.95
N ILE A 55 -10.52 2.34 -9.16
CA ILE A 55 -11.78 1.60 -9.37
C ILE A 55 -11.76 0.27 -8.61
N GLY A 56 -10.63 -0.44 -8.66
CA GLY A 56 -10.42 -1.70 -7.92
C GLY A 56 -10.39 -1.57 -6.38
N LEU A 57 -10.47 -0.34 -5.84
CA LEU A 57 -10.58 -0.05 -4.41
C LEU A 57 -11.92 0.62 -4.07
N ALA A 58 -13.00 0.31 -4.81
CA ALA A 58 -14.31 0.93 -4.64
C ALA A 58 -14.25 2.48 -4.69
N HIS A 59 -13.45 3.01 -5.61
CA HIS A 59 -13.17 4.44 -5.78
C HIS A 59 -12.51 5.13 -4.57
N GLN A 60 -11.95 4.37 -3.63
CA GLN A 60 -11.14 4.95 -2.55
C GLN A 60 -9.76 5.35 -3.07
N VAL A 61 -9.18 6.37 -2.44
CA VAL A 61 -7.81 6.80 -2.71
C VAL A 61 -6.85 5.85 -1.99
N PRO A 62 -5.87 5.23 -2.66
CA PRO A 62 -4.97 4.28 -2.02
C PRO A 62 -4.29 4.86 -0.77
N CYS A 63 -3.77 6.10 -0.84
CA CYS A 63 -3.08 6.71 0.30
C CYS A 63 -3.98 6.89 1.54
N SER A 64 -5.29 7.08 1.39
CA SER A 64 -6.19 7.25 2.54
C SER A 64 -6.46 5.93 3.27
N ILE A 65 -6.47 4.80 2.55
CA ILE A 65 -6.79 3.50 3.14
C ILE A 65 -5.58 2.79 3.74
N LEU A 66 -4.36 3.21 3.38
CA LEU A 66 -3.09 2.72 3.97
C LEU A 66 -2.95 2.99 5.48
N THR A 67 -3.89 3.74 6.08
CA THR A 67 -4.02 3.92 7.53
C THR A 67 -4.30 2.60 8.26
N THR A 68 -4.92 1.61 7.61
CA THR A 68 -5.29 0.31 8.19
C THR A 68 -4.55 -0.87 7.54
N ARG A 69 -4.35 -1.96 8.29
CA ARG A 69 -3.65 -3.15 7.77
C ARG A 69 -4.43 -3.74 6.60
N SER A 70 -5.76 -3.86 6.76
CA SER A 70 -6.66 -4.31 5.71
C SER A 70 -6.59 -3.41 4.47
N GLY A 71 -6.52 -2.09 4.62
CA GLY A 71 -6.36 -1.19 3.48
C GLY A 71 -5.03 -1.40 2.74
N TYR A 72 -3.95 -1.70 3.45
CA TYR A 72 -2.69 -2.11 2.81
C TYR A 72 -2.83 -3.43 2.03
N GLU A 73 -3.46 -4.45 2.63
CA GLU A 73 -3.72 -5.73 1.97
C GLU A 73 -4.55 -5.56 0.68
N GLN A 74 -5.56 -4.67 0.70
CA GLN A 74 -6.35 -4.34 -0.48
C GLN A 74 -5.50 -3.69 -1.58
N VAL A 75 -4.68 -2.69 -1.23
CA VAL A 75 -3.77 -2.01 -2.17
C VAL A 75 -2.76 -2.99 -2.76
N SER A 76 -2.10 -3.80 -1.94
CA SER A 76 -1.08 -4.76 -2.40
C SER A 76 -1.70 -5.84 -3.28
N THR A 77 -2.89 -6.33 -2.94
CA THR A 77 -3.62 -7.31 -3.74
C THR A 77 -4.00 -6.73 -5.10
N LEU A 78 -4.52 -5.51 -5.14
CA LEU A 78 -4.87 -4.85 -6.40
C LEU A 78 -3.63 -4.65 -7.29
N LEU A 79 -2.52 -4.16 -6.72
CA LEU A 79 -1.26 -4.00 -7.46
C LEU A 79 -0.73 -5.33 -8.00
N GLY A 80 -0.78 -6.41 -7.21
CA GLY A 80 -0.41 -7.74 -7.70
C GLY A 80 -1.30 -8.24 -8.83
N ARG A 81 -2.61 -7.92 -8.81
CA ARG A 81 -3.52 -8.24 -9.92
C ARG A 81 -3.21 -7.45 -11.18
N ILE A 82 -2.87 -6.17 -11.05
CA ILE A 82 -2.44 -5.33 -12.18
C ILE A 82 -1.15 -5.89 -12.80
N ASP A 83 -0.19 -6.29 -11.97
CA ASP A 83 1.09 -6.87 -12.41
C ASP A 83 0.91 -8.14 -13.24
N HIS A 84 -0.04 -8.99 -12.83
CA HIS A 84 -0.39 -10.22 -13.55
C HIS A 84 -1.45 -10.02 -14.65
N CYS A 85 -1.81 -8.78 -15.00
CA CYS A 85 -2.87 -8.46 -15.97
C CYS A 85 -4.22 -9.13 -15.68
N VAL A 86 -4.51 -9.45 -14.41
CA VAL A 86 -5.78 -10.03 -13.97
C VAL A 86 -6.77 -8.89 -13.68
N TYR A 87 -7.53 -8.51 -14.69
CA TYR A 87 -8.58 -7.49 -14.55
C TYR A 87 -9.78 -8.00 -13.71
N LEU A 88 -10.39 -7.09 -12.95
CA LEU A 88 -11.74 -7.22 -12.40
C LEU A 88 -12.74 -6.62 -13.39
#